data_AF-A0A8C0G2F0-F1
#
_entry.id   AF-A0A8C0G2F0-F1
#
_cell.length_a   1.000
_cell.length_b   1.000
_cell.length_c   1.000
_cell.angle_alpha   90.00
_cell.angle_beta   90.00
_cell.angle_gamma   90.00
#
_symmetry.space_group_name_H-M   'P 1'
#
loop_
_entity.id
_entity.type
_entity.pdbx_description
1 polymer ?
#
loop_
_entity_poly.entity_id
_entity_poly.type
_entity_poly.pdbx_seq_one_letter_code
_entity_poly.pdbx_strand_id
1 'polypeptide(L)'
;MEKLSNANTHFALDLFRKLNETNPTGNIFFSPVSISAALAMVLLGAKGNTETQLLKVKLSFRSRKGTQHVTVKYKLEQITLHFDVVEELHSRFQTLTSDINRTGAFYLLKLANRLYGEKTYVFLADFLTKTQKLYGADLATVDFLLASDEARKEINQWIAEQTEGKRFWLVK
;
A
#
# COMPACT_ATOMS: atom_id res chain seq x y z
N MET A 1 10.63 -5.09 -12.20
CA MET A 1 10.26 -3.79 -11.61
C MET A 1 9.31 -2.99 -12.49
N GLU A 2 9.49 -2.99 -13.81
CA GLU A 2 8.64 -2.25 -14.77
C GLU A 2 7.13 -2.43 -14.59
N LYS A 3 6.64 -3.68 -14.45
CA LYS A 3 5.22 -3.95 -14.18
C LYS A 3 4.73 -3.15 -12.97
N LEU A 4 5.33 -3.34 -11.78
CA LEU A 4 4.92 -2.69 -10.53
C LEU A 4 4.94 -1.16 -10.66
N SER A 5 5.96 -0.61 -11.32
CA SER A 5 6.06 0.82 -11.60
C SER A 5 4.88 1.32 -12.44
N ASN A 6 4.58 0.67 -13.56
CA ASN A 6 3.49 1.08 -14.46
C ASN A 6 2.14 1.06 -13.75
N ALA A 7 1.87 0.05 -12.94
CA ALA A 7 0.63 0.03 -12.19
C ALA A 7 0.57 1.03 -11.04
N ASN A 8 1.68 1.27 -10.35
CA ASN A 8 1.71 2.30 -9.33
C ASN A 8 1.48 3.69 -9.94
N THR A 9 1.97 3.93 -11.16
CA THR A 9 1.64 5.14 -11.95
C THR A 9 0.16 5.22 -12.28
N HIS A 10 -0.46 4.14 -12.76
CA HIS A 10 -1.91 4.13 -13.03
C HIS A 10 -2.73 4.38 -11.77
N PHE A 11 -2.41 3.67 -10.68
CA PHE A 11 -3.03 3.87 -9.38
C PHE A 11 -2.89 5.33 -8.90
N ALA A 12 -1.71 5.94 -9.06
CA ALA A 12 -1.48 7.34 -8.73
C ALA A 12 -2.41 8.28 -9.52
N LEU A 13 -2.56 8.05 -10.83
CA LEU A 13 -3.41 8.88 -11.69
C LEU A 13 -4.91 8.70 -11.40
N ASP A 14 -5.35 7.47 -11.09
CA ASP A 14 -6.72 7.20 -10.69
C ASP A 14 -7.03 7.87 -9.34
N LEU A 15 -6.15 7.71 -8.36
CA LEU A 15 -6.29 8.34 -7.04
C LEU A 15 -6.25 9.86 -7.13
N PHE A 16 -5.32 10.43 -7.89
CA PHE A 16 -5.25 11.88 -8.10
C PHE A 16 -6.56 12.43 -8.67
N ARG A 17 -7.09 11.80 -9.74
CA ARG A 17 -8.39 12.21 -10.31
C ARG A 17 -9.49 12.20 -9.26
N LYS A 18 -9.54 11.15 -8.43
CA LYS A 18 -10.56 11.04 -7.38
C LYS A 18 -10.41 12.10 -6.29
N LEU A 19 -9.18 12.40 -5.86
CA LEU A 19 -8.91 13.46 -4.88
C LEU A 19 -9.25 14.85 -5.44
N ASN A 20 -8.92 15.08 -6.71
CA ASN A 20 -9.16 16.36 -7.39
C ASN A 20 -10.66 16.67 -7.58
N GLU A 21 -11.54 15.66 -7.67
CA GLU A 21 -13.00 15.86 -7.66
C GLU A 21 -13.48 16.58 -6.38
N THR A 22 -12.83 16.30 -5.24
CA THR A 22 -13.22 16.85 -3.93
C THR A 22 -12.45 18.11 -3.54
N ASN A 23 -11.33 18.40 -4.21
CA ASN A 23 -10.47 19.53 -3.90
C ASN A 23 -9.82 20.12 -5.17
N PRO A 24 -10.62 20.72 -6.09
CA PRO A 24 -10.17 21.06 -7.44
C PRO A 24 -9.16 22.22 -7.49
N THR A 25 -9.07 23.02 -6.43
CA THR A 25 -8.20 24.21 -6.36
C THR A 25 -7.13 24.10 -5.27
N GLY A 26 -7.17 23.05 -4.45
CA GLY A 26 -6.21 22.86 -3.37
C GLY A 26 -4.96 22.08 -3.81
N ASN A 27 -3.90 22.23 -3.03
CA ASN A 27 -2.69 21.43 -3.22
C ASN A 27 -2.98 19.95 -2.91
N ILE A 28 -2.57 19.06 -3.81
CA ILE A 28 -2.68 17.60 -3.64
C ILE A 28 -1.27 17.01 -3.64
N PHE A 29 -0.91 16.36 -2.54
CA PHE A 29 0.35 15.64 -2.40
C PHE A 29 0.11 14.33 -1.65
N PHE A 30 0.57 13.22 -2.22
CA PHE A 30 0.46 11.89 -1.63
C PHE A 30 1.54 10.95 -2.17
N SER A 31 1.76 9.82 -1.48
CA SER A 31 2.69 8.76 -1.91
C SER A 31 1.91 7.55 -2.40
N PRO A 32 1.79 7.33 -3.73
CA PRO A 32 1.09 6.17 -4.27
C PRO A 32 1.75 4.84 -3.88
N VAL A 33 3.09 4.81 -3.78
CA VAL A 33 3.85 3.61 -3.37
C VAL A 33 3.51 3.20 -1.95
N SER A 34 3.44 4.16 -1.02
CA SER A 34 3.12 3.87 0.39
C SER A 34 1.71 3.33 0.53
N ILE A 35 0.72 3.96 -0.12
CA ILE A 35 -0.68 3.51 -0.07
C ILE A 35 -0.82 2.12 -0.72
N SER A 36 -0.20 1.90 -1.88
CA SER A 36 -0.30 0.62 -2.58
C SER A 36 0.39 -0.53 -1.83
N ALA A 37 1.49 -0.25 -1.12
CA ALA A 37 2.16 -1.20 -0.23
C ALA A 37 1.27 -1.58 0.96
N ALA A 38 0.63 -0.60 1.62
CA ALA A 38 -0.31 -0.86 2.72
C ALA A 38 -1.48 -1.74 2.27
N LEU A 39 -2.13 -1.40 1.16
CA LEU A 39 -3.19 -2.22 0.57
C LEU A 39 -2.69 -3.61 0.15
N ALA A 40 -1.41 -3.75 -0.22
CA ALA A 40 -0.82 -5.04 -0.53
C ALA A 40 -0.59 -5.93 0.68
N MET A 41 -0.22 -5.35 1.82
CA MET A 41 -0.15 -6.10 3.07
C MET A 41 -1.54 -6.59 3.50
N VAL A 42 -2.58 -5.77 3.36
CA VAL A 42 -3.96 -6.19 3.67
C VAL A 42 -4.42 -7.32 2.74
N LEU A 43 -4.05 -7.26 1.46
CA LEU A 43 -4.38 -8.31 0.48
C LEU A 43 -3.81 -9.68 0.86
N LEU A 44 -2.65 -9.76 1.54
CA LEU A 44 -2.08 -11.04 1.99
C LEU A 44 -3.02 -11.81 2.94
N GLY A 45 -3.81 -11.09 3.73
CA GLY A 45 -4.76 -11.67 4.69
C GLY A 45 -6.20 -11.71 4.20
N ALA A 46 -6.51 -11.05 3.08
CA ALA A 46 -7.86 -10.96 2.55
C ALA A 46 -8.29 -12.26 1.84
N LYS A 47 -9.59 -12.57 1.89
CA LYS A 47 -10.21 -13.69 1.16
C LYS A 47 -11.55 -13.29 0.55
N GLY A 48 -11.99 -14.04 -0.45
CA GLY A 48 -13.32 -13.92 -1.04
C GLY A 48 -13.59 -12.54 -1.63
N ASN A 49 -14.70 -11.91 -1.24
CA ASN A 49 -15.10 -10.61 -1.77
C ASN A 49 -14.12 -9.49 -1.40
N THR A 50 -13.53 -9.53 -0.20
CA THR A 50 -12.55 -8.53 0.25
C THR A 50 -11.29 -8.60 -0.61
N GLU A 51 -10.76 -9.80 -0.84
CA GLU A 51 -9.62 -10.03 -1.75
C GLU A 51 -9.94 -9.53 -3.16
N THR A 52 -11.12 -9.88 -3.67
CA THR A 52 -11.58 -9.47 -5.00
C THR A 52 -11.69 -7.95 -5.15
N GLN A 53 -12.21 -7.25 -4.14
CA GLN A 53 -12.30 -5.79 -4.16
C GLN A 53 -10.94 -5.13 -4.06
N LEU A 54 -10.05 -5.64 -3.19
CA LEU A 54 -8.68 -5.14 -3.07
C LEU A 54 -7.88 -5.34 -4.37
N LEU A 55 -8.08 -6.46 -5.07
CA LEU A 55 -7.49 -6.71 -6.39
C LEU A 55 -8.06 -5.79 -7.49
N LYS A 56 -9.31 -5.32 -7.36
CA LYS A 56 -9.91 -4.37 -8.31
C LYS A 56 -9.42 -2.94 -8.08
N VAL A 57 -9.33 -2.52 -6.81
CA VAL A 57 -8.82 -1.20 -6.42
C VAL A 57 -7.31 -1.12 -6.65
N LYS A 58 -6.59 -2.25 -6.49
CA LYS A 58 -5.18 -2.35 -6.81
C LYS A 58 -4.97 -2.69 -8.28
N LEU A 59 -4.48 -1.67 -8.99
CA LEU A 59 -3.52 -1.84 -10.07
C LEU A 59 -4.13 -2.36 -11.39
N SER A 60 -4.77 -1.49 -12.17
CA SER A 60 -5.00 -1.72 -13.59
C SER A 60 -3.66 -1.70 -14.37
N PHE A 61 -2.92 -2.81 -14.42
CA PHE A 61 -1.76 -3.02 -15.32
C PHE A 61 -2.14 -3.13 -16.80
N ARG A 62 -2.55 -2.08 -17.52
CA ARG A 62 -2.95 -2.27 -18.93
C ARG A 62 -1.78 -2.82 -19.76
N SER A 63 -1.81 -4.10 -20.12
CA SER A 63 -0.95 -4.63 -21.17
C SER A 63 -1.55 -4.22 -22.51
N ARG A 64 -1.00 -3.18 -23.14
CA ARG A 64 -1.24 -2.91 -24.57
C ARG A 64 -0.56 -4.02 -25.37
N LYS A 65 -1.29 -5.10 -25.68
CA LYS A 65 -1.06 -5.77 -26.96
C LYS A 65 -1.92 -5.05 -27.98
N GLY A 66 -1.27 -4.47 -28.98
CA GLY A 66 -1.96 -3.71 -30.01
C GLY A 66 -2.89 -4.62 -30.79
N THR A 67 -4.17 -4.26 -30.81
CA THR A 67 -4.97 -4.19 -32.04
C THR A 67 -6.04 -3.13 -31.83
N GLN A 68 -6.19 -2.27 -32.84
CA GLN A 68 -7.19 -1.23 -32.96
C GLN A 68 -8.60 -1.77 -32.66
N HIS A 69 -9.38 -1.09 -31.82
CA HIS A 69 -10.79 -0.74 -32.07
C HIS A 69 -11.26 0.14 -30.91
N VAL A 70 -11.44 1.43 -31.18
CA VAL A 70 -12.05 2.40 -30.28
C VAL A 70 -13.55 2.17 -30.31
N THR A 71 -14.14 1.94 -29.14
CA THR A 71 -15.55 2.27 -28.88
C THR A 71 -15.62 2.84 -27.47
N VAL A 72 -15.81 4.16 -27.39
CA VAL A 72 -16.10 4.84 -26.13
C VAL A 72 -17.55 4.56 -25.79
N LYS A 73 -17.78 3.68 -24.81
CA LYS A 73 -19.04 3.55 -24.08
C LYS A 73 -18.72 3.70 -22.60
N TYR A 74 -19.30 4.71 -21.95
CA TYR A 74 -19.25 4.88 -20.51
C TYR A 74 -20.02 3.73 -19.85
N LYS A 75 -19.29 2.68 -19.51
CA LYS A 75 -19.69 1.61 -18.61
C LYS A 75 -18.41 1.24 -17.88
N LEU A 76 -18.45 1.21 -16.54
CA LEU A 76 -17.35 0.75 -15.69
C LEU A 76 -17.13 -0.75 -15.94
N GLU A 77 -16.61 -1.09 -17.12
CA GLU A 77 -16.13 -2.42 -17.44
C GLU A 77 -14.76 -2.55 -16.78
N GLN A 78 -14.73 -3.39 -15.76
CA GLN A 78 -13.59 -3.67 -14.91
C GLN A 78 -12.40 -4.07 -15.78
N ILE A 79 -11.37 -3.23 -15.75
CA ILE A 79 -10.11 -3.47 -16.44
C ILE A 79 -9.29 -4.42 -15.54
N THR A 80 -9.59 -5.71 -15.65
CA THR A 80 -8.88 -6.77 -14.92
C THR A 80 -7.59 -7.11 -15.65
N LEU A 81 -6.45 -6.93 -14.99
CA LEU A 81 -5.17 -7.39 -15.51
C LEU A 81 -4.59 -8.39 -14.52
N HIS A 82 -4.40 -9.58 -15.06
CA HIS A 82 -3.80 -10.70 -14.36
C HIS A 82 -2.35 -10.34 -14.02
N PHE A 83 -2.06 -10.20 -12.74
CA PHE A 83 -0.83 -10.84 -12.28
C PHE A 83 -1.05 -12.33 -12.45
N ASP A 84 -0.21 -13.00 -13.23
CA ASP A 84 -0.32 -14.45 -13.40
C ASP A 84 -0.20 -15.18 -12.05
N VAL A 85 0.35 -14.56 -11.00
CA VAL A 85 0.19 -14.99 -9.61
C VAL A 85 0.27 -13.78 -8.65
N VAL A 86 -0.62 -13.68 -7.67
CA VAL A 86 -0.56 -12.68 -6.56
C VAL A 86 0.80 -12.70 -5.85
N GLU A 87 1.49 -13.85 -5.84
CA GLU A 87 2.86 -14.02 -5.34
C GLU A 87 3.89 -13.15 -6.07
N GLU A 88 3.73 -12.90 -7.38
CA GLU A 88 4.62 -12.03 -8.16
C GLU A 88 4.51 -10.57 -7.68
N LEU A 89 3.35 -10.16 -7.16
CA LEU A 89 3.17 -8.80 -6.64
C LEU A 89 3.97 -8.57 -5.35
N HIS A 90 3.86 -9.49 -4.40
CA HIS A 90 4.51 -9.31 -3.10
C HIS A 90 6.04 -9.38 -3.19
N SER A 91 6.58 -10.28 -4.02
CA SER A 91 8.03 -10.35 -4.27
C SER A 91 8.57 -9.06 -4.92
N ARG A 92 7.77 -8.40 -5.76
CA ARG A 92 8.12 -7.10 -6.34
C ARG A 92 8.12 -5.98 -5.30
N PHE A 93 7.19 -5.98 -4.35
CA PHE A 93 7.23 -5.05 -3.22
C PHE A 93 8.41 -5.30 -2.27
N GLN A 94 8.77 -6.57 -2.07
CA GLN A 94 9.97 -6.93 -1.32
C GLN A 94 11.24 -6.35 -1.96
N THR A 95 11.37 -6.53 -3.28
CA THR A 95 12.48 -5.97 -4.07
C THR A 95 12.49 -4.45 -3.97
N LEU A 96 11.33 -3.80 -4.21
CA LEU A 96 11.20 -2.35 -4.13
C LEU A 96 11.61 -1.79 -2.76
N THR A 97 11.14 -2.41 -1.68
CA THR A 97 11.46 -1.97 -0.31
C THR A 97 12.95 -2.09 -0.03
N SER A 98 13.58 -3.17 -0.51
CA SER A 98 15.04 -3.38 -0.39
C SER A 98 15.84 -2.34 -1.18
N ASP A 99 15.40 -2.02 -2.40
CA ASP A 99 16.04 -1.02 -3.26
C ASP A 99 15.93 0.39 -2.68
N ILE A 100 14.75 0.75 -2.16
CA ILE A 100 14.47 2.05 -1.54
C ILE A 100 15.31 2.24 -0.27
N ASN A 101 15.38 1.22 0.58
CA ASN A 101 16.09 1.28 1.86
C ASN A 101 17.60 0.99 1.74
N ARG A 102 18.14 0.91 0.52
CA ARG A 102 19.55 0.63 0.29
C ARG A 102 20.42 1.76 0.82
N THR A 103 21.39 1.40 1.66
CA THR A 103 22.39 2.34 2.20
C THR A 103 23.41 2.76 1.15
N GLY A 104 24.02 3.94 1.31
CA GLY A 104 25.10 4.41 0.44
C GLY A 104 24.66 5.25 -0.76
N ALA A 105 23.39 5.67 -0.80
CA ALA A 105 22.94 6.70 -1.74
C ALA A 105 23.32 8.11 -1.25
N PHE A 106 23.49 9.06 -2.18
CA PHE A 106 23.71 10.48 -1.88
C PHE A 106 22.45 11.21 -1.35
N TYR A 107 21.37 10.48 -1.13
CA TYR A 107 20.09 10.98 -0.65
C TYR A 107 19.57 10.10 0.49
N LEU A 108 18.72 10.68 1.33
CA LEU A 108 17.97 9.94 2.32
C LEU A 108 16.60 9.55 1.76
N LEU A 109 16.40 8.26 1.55
CA LEU A 109 15.12 7.69 1.14
C LEU A 109 14.83 6.48 2.02
N LYS A 110 13.60 6.42 2.53
CA LYS A 110 13.17 5.37 3.46
C LYS A 110 11.71 5.02 3.23
N LEU A 111 11.41 3.74 3.24
CA LEU A 111 10.06 3.18 3.28
C LEU A 111 9.98 2.22 4.45
N ALA A 112 9.07 2.50 5.39
CA ALA A 112 8.81 1.67 6.56
C ALA A 112 7.35 1.24 6.57
N ASN A 113 7.11 -0.02 6.91
CA ASN A 113 5.79 -0.61 7.05
C ASN A 113 5.66 -1.18 8.47
N ARG A 114 4.44 -1.17 9.02
CA ARG A 114 4.16 -1.76 10.33
C ARG A 114 2.71 -2.15 10.44
N LEU A 115 2.44 -3.20 11.19
CA LEU A 115 1.11 -3.61 11.59
C LEU A 115 0.91 -3.24 13.06
N TYR A 116 -0.26 -2.70 13.39
CA TYR A 116 -0.69 -2.53 14.77
C TYR A 116 -1.94 -3.38 14.97
N GLY A 117 -1.88 -4.28 15.94
CA GLY A 117 -2.96 -5.21 16.24
C GLY A 117 -3.35 -5.16 17.70
N GLU A 118 -4.65 -5.36 17.97
CA GLU A 118 -5.18 -5.46 19.32
C GLU A 118 -4.54 -6.64 20.07
N LYS A 119 -4.12 -6.42 21.31
CA LYS A 119 -3.45 -7.42 22.15
C LYS A 119 -4.25 -8.66 22.46
N THR A 120 -5.57 -8.58 22.44
CA THR A 120 -6.43 -9.74 22.65
C THR A 120 -6.63 -10.57 21.38
N TYR A 121 -6.19 -10.09 20.21
CA TYR A 121 -6.37 -10.79 18.95
C TYR A 121 -5.17 -11.68 18.62
N VAL A 122 -5.44 -12.92 18.23
CA VAL A 122 -4.42 -13.88 17.82
C VAL A 122 -4.26 -13.85 16.30
N PHE A 123 -3.14 -13.33 15.84
CA PHE A 123 -2.81 -13.27 14.41
C PHE A 123 -2.22 -14.60 13.92
N LEU A 124 -2.54 -14.97 12.68
CA LEU A 124 -1.97 -16.15 12.05
C LEU A 124 -0.46 -15.98 11.85
N ALA A 125 0.33 -16.94 12.34
CA ALA A 125 1.79 -16.91 12.24
C ALA A 125 2.30 -16.82 10.79
N ASP A 126 1.62 -17.49 9.85
CA ASP A 126 1.96 -17.43 8.41
C ASP A 126 1.77 -16.01 7.85
N PHE A 127 0.71 -15.31 8.25
CA PHE A 127 0.48 -13.92 7.84
C PHE A 127 1.56 -12.98 8.37
N LEU A 128 1.94 -13.11 9.65
CA LEU A 128 3.02 -12.33 10.25
C LEU A 128 4.37 -12.61 9.59
N THR A 129 4.66 -13.89 9.33
CA THR A 129 5.90 -14.30 8.64
C THR A 129 5.98 -13.71 7.23
N LYS A 130 4.88 -13.75 6.48
CA LYS A 130 4.81 -13.19 5.12
C LYS A 130 4.93 -11.67 5.11
N THR A 131 4.23 -10.97 6.01
CA THR A 131 4.29 -9.50 6.08
C THR A 131 5.68 -9.02 6.47
N GLN A 132 6.34 -9.67 7.44
CA GLN A 132 7.71 -9.34 7.78
C GLN A 132 8.67 -9.63 6.62
N LYS A 133 8.58 -10.81 6.00
CA LYS A 133 9.48 -11.19 4.89
C LYS A 133 9.33 -10.29 3.66
N LEU A 134 8.10 -9.95 3.28
CA LEU A 134 7.79 -9.31 2.00
C LEU A 134 7.75 -7.78 2.10
N TYR A 135 7.55 -7.23 3.29
CA TYR A 135 7.36 -5.77 3.50
C TYR A 135 8.24 -5.18 4.60
N GLY A 136 8.97 -6.01 5.36
CA GLY A 136 9.67 -5.56 6.57
C GLY A 136 8.71 -5.03 7.64
N ALA A 137 7.48 -5.55 7.66
CA ALA A 137 6.42 -5.07 8.52
C ALA A 137 6.23 -5.99 9.75
N ASP A 138 6.71 -5.52 10.90
CA ASP A 138 6.50 -6.19 12.18
C ASP A 138 5.10 -5.89 12.74
N LEU A 139 4.61 -6.79 13.60
CA LEU A 139 3.43 -6.55 14.43
C LEU A 139 3.82 -5.86 15.73
N ALA A 140 3.32 -4.65 15.94
CA ALA A 140 3.15 -4.06 17.27
C ALA A 140 1.81 -4.51 17.84
N THR A 141 1.87 -5.06 19.04
CA THR A 141 0.68 -5.41 19.80
C THR A 141 0.36 -4.28 20.76
N VAL A 142 -0.82 -3.68 20.61
CA VAL A 142 -1.27 -2.52 21.40
C VAL A 142 -2.65 -2.78 21.99
N ASP A 143 -3.01 -2.00 23.01
CA ASP A 143 -4.30 -2.09 23.69
C ASP A 143 -5.26 -1.02 23.17
N PHE A 144 -5.87 -1.27 22.02
CA PHE A 144 -6.90 -0.38 21.46
C PHE A 144 -8.19 -0.39 22.28
N LEU A 145 -8.47 -1.45 23.05
CA LEU A 145 -9.72 -1.58 23.80
C LEU A 145 -9.72 -0.77 25.10
N LEU A 146 -8.63 -0.83 25.88
CA LEU A 146 -8.55 -0.21 27.21
C LEU A 146 -7.58 0.98 27.26
N ALA A 147 -6.68 1.14 26.28
CA ALA A 147 -5.66 2.19 26.28
C ALA A 147 -5.44 2.78 24.87
N SER A 148 -6.54 3.15 24.20
CA SER A 148 -6.52 3.64 22.82
C SER A 148 -5.68 4.92 22.63
N ASP A 149 -5.64 5.80 23.64
CA ASP A 149 -4.84 7.02 23.61
C ASP A 149 -3.34 6.73 23.70
N GLU A 150 -2.95 5.74 24.50
CA GLU A 150 -1.57 5.24 24.60
C GLU A 150 -1.17 4.59 23.27
N ALA A 151 -2.04 3.75 22.70
CA ALA A 151 -1.81 3.14 21.38
C ALA A 151 -1.63 4.21 20.29
N ARG A 152 -2.45 5.27 20.31
CA ARG A 152 -2.32 6.41 19.38
C ARG A 152 -0.98 7.14 19.55
N LYS A 153 -0.53 7.37 20.78
CA LYS A 153 0.78 8.00 21.06
C LYS A 153 1.92 7.12 20.55
N GLU A 154 1.85 5.81 20.80
CA GLU A 154 2.85 4.84 20.35
C GLU A 154 2.96 4.82 18.81
N ILE A 155 1.82 4.74 18.11
CA ILE A 155 1.77 4.77 16.65
C ILE A 155 2.40 6.06 16.10
N ASN A 156 2.00 7.22 16.64
CA ASN A 156 2.53 8.51 16.19
C ASN A 156 4.03 8.68 16.52
N GLN A 157 4.49 8.16 17.66
CA GLN A 157 5.91 8.17 18.02
C GLN A 157 6.72 7.35 17.01
N TRP A 158 6.31 6.12 16.72
CA TRP A 158 7.00 5.29 15.75
C TRP A 158 7.02 5.94 14.36
N ILE A 159 5.91 6.55 13.92
CA ILE A 159 5.87 7.28 12.65
C ILE A 159 6.89 8.42 12.66
N ALA A 160 6.96 9.22 13.72
CA ALA A 160 7.92 10.32 13.83
C ALA A 160 9.38 9.84 13.76
N GLU A 161 9.69 8.70 14.37
CA GLU A 161 11.01 8.06 14.29
C GLU A 161 11.33 7.59 12.85
N GLN A 162 10.34 7.08 12.11
CA GLN A 162 10.55 6.64 10.73
C GLN A 162 10.66 7.79 9.72
N THR A 163 10.23 9.00 10.06
CA THR A 163 10.19 10.17 9.17
C THR A 163 11.20 11.26 9.56
N GLU A 164 12.27 10.90 10.27
CA GLU A 164 13.34 11.82 10.70
C GLU A 164 12.82 12.97 11.57
N GLY A 165 11.88 12.67 12.47
CA GLY A 165 11.28 13.64 13.38
C GLY A 165 10.23 14.54 12.74
N LYS A 166 9.86 14.32 11.46
CA LYS A 166 8.74 15.03 10.84
C LYS A 166 7.44 14.63 11.52
N ARG A 167 6.86 15.56 12.28
CA ARG A 167 5.64 15.33 13.06
C ARG A 167 4.41 15.33 12.17
N PHE A 168 4.04 14.15 11.70
CA PHE A 168 2.73 13.89 11.11
C PHE A 168 1.85 13.26 12.17
N TRP A 169 0.90 14.01 12.73
CA TRP A 169 -0.15 13.45 13.59
C TRP A 169 -1.17 12.74 12.69
N LEU A 170 -0.85 11.51 12.30
CA LEU A 170 -1.66 10.74 11.35
C LEU A 170 -2.87 10.09 12.03
N VAL A 171 -2.72 9.67 13.28
CA VAL A 171 -3.82 9.14 14.09
C VAL A 171 -4.26 10.21 15.08
N LYS A 172 -5.50 10.68 14.92
CA LYS A 172 -6.14 11.71 15.75
C LYS A 172 -6.89 11.08 16.90
#